data_AF-A0A8T0FJ77-F1
#
_entry.id   AF-A0A8T0FJ77-F1
#
_cell.length_a   1.000
_cell.length_b   1.000
_cell.length_c   1.000
_cell.angle_alpha   90.00
_cell.angle_beta   90.00
_cell.angle_gamma   90.00
#
_symmetry.space_group_name_H-M   'P 1'
#
loop_
_entity.id
_entity.type
_entity.pdbx_description
1 polymer ?
#
loop_
_entity_poly.entity_id
_entity_poly.type
_entity_poly.pdbx_seq_one_letter_code
_entity_poly.pdbx_strand_id
1 'polypeptide(L)'
;MDLRNYPMDRQACKLICASYAYTTEDLIFEWKEFDPVQISKNVVASLPKFTMDSFRTDYCTSKTNTGEYSCLYLEMEFSRNFFYYLERCYMPTMALVMLSWVVFWLNPRCTNIRLGIWVAILIAITIVTTSINSNSPEVSYTKAMDVWMGTCVAFIFCVLLELCLVNDAVTKEEKTYVLKNQLASEESATEKMDRLTSYKTPPLRWLNKYSTRAQRIDVISRFFFPAMFAFFNFVYWIAYAAKRP
;
A
#
# COMPACT_ATOMS: atom_id res chain seq x y z
N MET A 1 18.73 -14.80 -2.58
CA MET A 1 18.13 -13.63 -1.90
C MET A 1 16.64 -13.87 -1.80
N ASP A 2 16.06 -13.68 -0.63
CA ASP A 2 14.62 -13.84 -0.38
C ASP A 2 14.00 -12.45 -0.16
N LEU A 3 13.11 -12.02 -1.04
CA LEU A 3 12.60 -10.66 -1.10
C LEU A 3 11.16 -10.56 -0.59
N ARG A 4 10.62 -11.60 0.06
CA ARG A 4 9.22 -11.60 0.55
C ARG A 4 8.91 -10.39 1.45
N ASN A 5 9.87 -9.98 2.28
CA ASN A 5 9.74 -8.82 3.17
C ASN A 5 10.29 -7.51 2.58
N TYR A 6 10.60 -7.46 1.28
CA TYR A 6 11.14 -6.25 0.66
C TYR A 6 10.22 -5.03 0.87
N PRO A 7 10.75 -3.86 1.29
CA PRO A 7 12.16 -3.50 1.50
C PRO A 7 12.68 -3.64 2.95
N MET A 8 11.89 -4.23 3.85
CA MET A 8 12.26 -4.52 5.25
C MET A 8 12.92 -5.90 5.37
N ASP A 9 13.84 -6.20 4.46
CA ASP A 9 14.49 -7.50 4.32
C ASP A 9 15.93 -7.49 4.85
N ARG A 10 16.36 -8.65 5.36
CA ARG A 10 17.76 -9.00 5.57
C ARG A 10 18.19 -10.08 4.59
N GLN A 11 19.40 -9.95 4.06
CA GLN A 11 19.95 -10.85 3.07
C GLN A 11 21.24 -11.47 3.59
N ALA A 12 21.28 -12.81 3.65
CA ALA A 12 22.50 -13.55 3.87
C ALA A 12 23.18 -13.83 2.51
N CYS A 13 24.36 -13.27 2.33
CA CYS A 13 25.20 -13.44 1.15
C CYS A 13 26.35 -14.40 1.47
N LYS A 14 26.46 -15.48 0.70
CA LYS A 14 27.44 -16.56 0.93
C LYS A 14 28.58 -16.43 -0.06
N LEU A 15 29.80 -16.42 0.45
CA LEU A 15 31.04 -16.51 -0.30
C LEU A 15 31.69 -17.87 0.02
N ILE A 16 31.95 -18.65 -1.01
CA ILE A 16 32.59 -19.96 -0.90
C ILE A 16 33.86 -19.92 -1.73
N CYS A 17 35.00 -20.14 -1.09
CA CYS A 17 36.31 -20.22 -1.74
C CYS A 17 36.82 -21.65 -1.65
N ALA A 18 36.88 -22.36 -2.78
CA ALA A 18 37.30 -23.76 -2.85
C ALA A 18 38.57 -23.92 -3.68
N SER A 19 39.38 -24.93 -3.36
CA SER A 19 40.46 -25.36 -4.25
C SER A 19 39.88 -25.86 -5.57
N TYR A 20 40.48 -25.48 -6.69
CA TYR A 20 40.04 -25.91 -8.02
C TYR A 20 40.71 -27.20 -8.48
N ALA A 21 42.04 -27.31 -8.29
CA ALA A 21 42.85 -28.40 -8.85
C ALA A 21 43.31 -29.43 -7.82
N TYR A 22 43.54 -29.01 -6.57
CA TYR A 22 44.13 -29.85 -5.52
C TYR A 22 43.07 -30.39 -4.59
N THR A 23 43.10 -31.70 -4.34
CA THR A 23 42.15 -32.38 -3.45
C THR A 23 42.49 -32.09 -1.98
N THR A 24 41.62 -32.53 -1.05
CA THR A 24 41.88 -32.45 0.40
C THR A 24 43.11 -33.23 0.86
N GLU A 25 43.62 -34.16 0.04
CA GLU A 25 44.87 -34.87 0.32
C GLU A 25 46.10 -33.98 0.08
N ASP A 26 46.00 -33.03 -0.86
CA ASP A 26 47.11 -32.17 -1.28
C ASP A 26 47.06 -30.78 -0.62
N LEU A 27 45.86 -30.24 -0.39
CA LEU A 27 45.65 -28.85 0.05
C LEU A 27 44.42 -28.70 0.95
N ILE A 28 44.64 -28.15 2.14
CA ILE A 28 43.59 -27.80 3.11
C ILE A 28 43.63 -26.30 3.36
N PHE A 29 42.47 -25.65 3.28
CA PHE A 29 42.32 -24.23 3.59
C PHE A 29 41.92 -24.03 5.05
N GLU A 30 42.60 -23.11 5.73
CA GLU A 30 42.32 -22.73 7.10
C GLU A 30 42.06 -21.22 7.22
N TRP A 31 41.10 -20.85 8.06
CA TRP A 31 40.91 -19.45 8.44
C TRP A 31 42.03 -19.04 9.40
N LYS A 32 42.42 -17.76 9.35
CA LYS A 32 43.31 -17.22 10.40
C LYS A 32 42.63 -17.32 11.76
N GLU A 33 43.39 -17.75 12.78
CA GLU A 33 42.89 -17.84 14.17
C GLU A 33 42.39 -16.49 14.69
N PHE A 34 43.10 -15.42 14.34
CA PHE A 34 42.76 -14.05 14.73
C PHE A 34 42.39 -13.24 13.49
N ASP A 35 41.23 -12.57 13.56
CA ASP A 35 40.74 -11.63 12.54
C ASP A 35 40.69 -12.24 11.12
N PRO A 36 39.87 -13.30 10.90
CA PRO A 36 39.81 -14.02 9.63
C PRO A 36 39.26 -13.17 8.48
N VAL A 37 38.48 -12.13 8.77
CA VAL A 37 37.83 -11.27 7.77
C VAL A 37 38.08 -9.80 8.10
N GLN A 38 38.92 -9.17 7.29
CA GLN A 38 39.27 -7.76 7.43
C GLN A 38 38.41 -6.90 6.52
N ILE A 39 37.57 -6.07 7.12
CA ILE A 39 36.64 -5.22 6.38
C ILE A 39 37.19 -3.80 6.34
N SER A 40 37.48 -3.33 5.12
CA SER A 40 37.95 -1.96 4.93
C SER A 40 36.85 -0.96 5.33
N LYS A 41 37.21 0.00 6.19
CA LYS A 41 36.30 1.07 6.67
C LYS A 41 35.65 1.85 5.52
N ASN A 42 36.34 1.96 4.38
CA ASN A 42 35.84 2.67 3.21
C ASN A 42 34.76 1.88 2.43
N VAL A 43 34.73 0.55 2.54
CA VAL A 43 33.78 -0.29 1.81
C VAL A 43 32.42 -0.32 2.52
N VAL A 44 32.39 -0.34 3.84
CA VAL A 44 31.15 -0.25 4.63
C VAL A 44 30.44 1.08 4.41
N ALA A 45 31.20 2.17 4.26
CA ALA A 45 30.67 3.50 3.92
C ALA A 45 30.18 3.60 2.45
N SER A 46 30.59 2.69 1.57
CA SER A 46 30.29 2.72 0.13
C SER A 46 28.99 2.01 -0.27
N LEU A 47 28.28 1.36 0.66
CA LEU A 47 27.01 0.68 0.39
C LEU A 47 25.83 1.62 0.67
N PRO A 48 25.29 2.35 -0.34
CA PRO A 48 24.24 3.35 -0.09
C PRO A 48 22.89 2.74 0.31
N LYS A 49 22.63 1.48 -0.07
CA LYS A 49 21.33 0.82 0.11
C LYS A 49 21.30 -0.24 1.22
N PHE A 50 22.47 -0.65 1.71
CA PHE A 50 22.60 -1.74 2.67
C PHE A 50 23.60 -1.40 3.76
N THR A 51 23.34 -1.88 4.96
CA THR A 51 24.28 -1.94 6.06
C THR A 51 24.65 -3.40 6.29
N MET A 52 25.92 -3.65 6.58
CA MET A 52 26.37 -4.99 6.94
C MET A 52 26.23 -5.13 8.46
N ASP A 53 25.39 -6.07 8.89
CA ASP A 53 25.06 -6.27 10.30
C ASP A 53 26.05 -7.23 10.97
N SER A 54 26.35 -8.36 10.32
CA SER A 54 27.18 -9.42 10.87
C SER A 54 27.86 -10.26 9.79
N PHE A 55 28.85 -11.06 10.18
CA PHE A 55 29.42 -12.10 9.32
C PHE A 55 29.75 -13.36 10.14
N ARG A 56 29.73 -14.51 9.48
CA ARG A 56 30.06 -15.82 10.04
C ARG A 56 31.02 -16.56 9.11
N THR A 57 32.14 -17.02 9.65
CA THR A 57 33.10 -17.89 8.96
C THR A 57 32.84 -19.34 9.34
N ASP A 58 32.98 -20.24 8.37
CA ASP A 58 32.84 -21.68 8.56
C ASP A 58 33.76 -22.42 7.56
N TYR A 59 33.85 -23.73 7.72
CA TYR A 59 34.53 -24.62 6.78
C TYR A 59 33.53 -25.40 5.95
N CYS A 60 33.93 -25.80 4.74
CA CYS A 60 33.12 -26.65 3.90
C CYS A 60 33.98 -27.60 3.07
N THR A 61 33.35 -28.63 2.50
CA THR A 61 33.98 -29.54 1.55
C THR A 61 33.15 -29.57 0.28
N SER A 62 33.78 -29.25 -0.86
CA SER A 62 33.15 -29.33 -2.17
C SER A 62 33.42 -30.70 -2.78
N LYS A 63 32.36 -31.49 -2.97
CA LYS A 63 32.45 -32.81 -3.58
C LYS A 63 32.07 -32.74 -5.04
N THR A 64 32.98 -33.16 -5.92
CA THR A 64 32.75 -33.24 -7.36
C THR A 64 33.04 -34.66 -7.87
N ASN A 65 32.86 -34.90 -9.17
CA ASN A 65 33.15 -36.19 -9.77
C ASN A 65 34.65 -36.55 -9.74
N THR A 66 35.54 -35.56 -9.58
CA THR A 66 37.00 -35.75 -9.61
C THR A 66 37.61 -35.93 -8.21
N GLY A 67 36.87 -35.62 -7.14
CA GLY A 67 37.35 -35.75 -5.77
C GLY A 67 36.67 -34.82 -4.78
N GLU A 68 37.23 -34.74 -3.57
CA GLU A 68 36.82 -33.81 -2.52
C GLU A 68 37.84 -32.67 -2.40
N TYR A 69 37.33 -31.45 -2.32
CA TYR A 69 38.13 -30.21 -2.33
C TYR A 69 37.82 -29.38 -1.08
N SER A 70 38.88 -28.91 -0.41
CA SER A 70 38.75 -28.03 0.77
C SER A 70 38.12 -26.69 0.38
N CYS A 71 37.18 -26.18 1.18
CA CYS A 71 36.63 -24.83 1.00
C CYS A 71 36.43 -24.03 2.29
N LEU A 72 36.56 -22.71 2.15
CA LEU A 72 36.24 -21.72 3.16
C LEU A 72 34.85 -21.16 2.88
N TYR A 73 34.04 -21.03 3.93
CA TYR A 73 32.69 -20.50 3.87
C TYR A 73 32.61 -19.19 4.66
N LEU A 74 32.10 -18.14 4.03
CA LEU A 74 31.83 -16.86 4.66
C LEU A 74 30.39 -16.45 4.36
N GLU A 75 29.60 -16.19 5.39
CA GLU A 75 28.23 -15.71 5.30
C GLU A 75 28.15 -14.31 5.88
N MET A 76 27.77 -13.35 5.05
CA MET A 76 27.63 -11.94 5.42
C MET A 76 26.15 -11.56 5.43
N GLU A 77 25.69 -10.96 6.53
CA GLU A 77 24.32 -10.53 6.67
C GLU A 77 24.21 -9.02 6.38
N PHE A 78 23.35 -8.69 5.42
CA PHE A 78 23.08 -7.32 4.99
C PHE A 78 21.65 -6.94 5.30
N SER A 79 21.46 -5.80 5.97
CA SER A 79 20.16 -5.18 6.21
C SER A 79 19.94 -4.01 5.26
N ARG A 80 18.75 -3.94 4.66
CA ARG A 80 18.42 -2.85 3.74
C ARG A 80 18.07 -1.58 4.50
N ASN A 81 18.60 -0.43 4.04
CA ASN A 81 18.23 0.86 4.58
C ASN A 81 16.79 1.24 4.20
N PHE A 82 15.87 1.11 5.15
CA PHE A 82 14.45 1.31 4.94
C PHE A 82 14.04 2.76 4.64
N PHE A 83 14.74 3.74 5.24
CA PHE A 83 14.36 5.15 5.22
C PHE A 83 14.18 5.73 3.80
N TYR A 84 15.06 5.33 2.87
CA TYR A 84 14.94 5.73 1.47
C TYR A 84 13.59 5.34 0.85
N TYR A 85 13.09 4.15 1.16
CA TYR A 85 11.81 3.65 0.67
C TYR A 85 10.62 4.34 1.34
N LEU A 86 10.76 4.71 2.63
CA LEU A 86 9.76 5.48 3.34
C LEU A 86 9.47 6.81 2.63
N GLU A 87 10.50 7.58 2.31
CA GLU A 87 10.37 8.88 1.64
C GLU A 87 9.97 8.77 0.17
N ARG A 88 10.56 7.84 -0.57
CA ARG A 88 10.35 7.74 -2.02
C ARG A 88 9.10 6.97 -2.42
N CYS A 89 8.62 6.07 -1.56
CA CYS A 89 7.54 5.14 -1.93
C CYS A 89 6.33 5.23 -0.99
N TYR A 90 6.53 5.08 0.32
CA TYR A 90 5.41 5.02 1.28
C TYR A 90 4.75 6.39 1.48
N MET A 91 5.52 7.45 1.73
CA MET A 91 4.98 8.81 1.91
C MET A 91 4.13 9.31 0.72
N PRO A 92 4.59 9.25 -0.55
CA PRO A 92 3.81 9.76 -1.68
C PRO A 92 2.53 8.94 -1.92
N THR A 93 2.59 7.61 -1.78
CA THR A 93 1.43 6.74 -2.00
C THR A 93 0.39 6.90 -0.88
N MET A 94 0.84 7.03 0.37
CA MET A 94 -0.01 7.37 1.50
C MET A 94 -0.70 8.73 1.29
N ALA A 95 0.05 9.75 0.88
CA ALA A 95 -0.50 11.09 0.61
C ALA A 95 -1.56 11.05 -0.51
N LEU A 96 -1.37 10.27 -1.58
CA LEU A 96 -2.37 10.09 -2.63
C LEU A 96 -3.67 9.45 -2.12
N VAL A 97 -3.57 8.45 -1.23
CA VAL A 97 -4.76 7.87 -0.58
C VAL A 97 -5.47 8.92 0.27
N MET A 98 -4.73 9.71 1.07
CA MET A 98 -5.33 10.79 1.87
C MET A 98 -6.01 11.85 0.98
N LEU A 99 -5.38 12.23 -0.13
CA LEU A 99 -5.93 13.20 -1.09
C LEU A 99 -7.20 12.68 -1.76
N SER A 100 -7.35 11.36 -1.95
CA SER A 100 -8.57 10.78 -2.51
C SER A 100 -9.81 11.07 -1.66
N TRP A 101 -9.64 11.29 -0.34
CA TRP A 101 -10.75 11.56 0.58
C TRP A 101 -11.25 13.01 0.51
N VAL A 102 -10.51 13.91 -0.14
CA VAL A 102 -10.96 15.30 -0.36
C VAL A 102 -12.32 15.31 -1.07
N VAL A 103 -12.53 14.32 -1.94
CA VAL A 103 -13.79 14.09 -2.67
C VAL A 103 -15.02 14.03 -1.76
N PHE A 104 -14.91 13.49 -0.54
CA PHE A 104 -16.03 13.38 0.41
C PHE A 104 -16.44 14.73 1.02
N TRP A 105 -15.58 15.74 0.93
CA TRP A 105 -15.85 17.09 1.42
C TRP A 105 -16.45 17.98 0.33
N LEU A 106 -16.38 17.57 -0.94
CA LEU A 106 -16.98 18.28 -2.05
C LEU A 106 -18.50 18.08 -2.09
N ASN A 107 -19.19 19.06 -2.68
CA ASN A 107 -20.63 19.00 -2.83
C ASN A 107 -21.03 17.80 -3.72
N PRO A 108 -21.98 16.93 -3.28
CA PRO A 108 -22.48 15.80 -4.06
C PRO A 108 -22.97 16.15 -5.47
N ARG A 109 -23.43 17.39 -5.68
CA ARG A 109 -23.97 17.84 -6.98
C ARG A 109 -22.89 18.13 -8.02
N CYS A 110 -21.61 18.23 -7.62
CA CYS A 110 -20.49 18.54 -8.51
C CYS A 110 -19.78 17.25 -9.00
N THR A 111 -20.52 16.31 -9.58
CA THR A 111 -20.02 14.98 -9.97
C THR A 111 -18.80 15.06 -10.90
N ASN A 112 -18.79 15.95 -11.88
CA ASN A 112 -17.69 16.08 -12.84
C ASN A 112 -16.36 16.46 -12.17
N ILE A 113 -16.40 17.35 -11.18
CA ILE A 113 -15.19 17.78 -10.44
C ILE A 113 -14.67 16.61 -9.60
N ARG A 114 -15.57 15.91 -8.89
CA ARG A 114 -15.24 14.74 -8.09
C ARG A 114 -14.60 13.64 -8.93
N LEU A 115 -15.19 13.33 -10.09
CA LEU A 115 -14.66 12.36 -11.05
C LEU A 115 -13.28 12.79 -11.56
N GLY A 116 -13.09 14.07 -11.92
CA GLY A 116 -11.82 14.59 -12.40
C GLY A 116 -10.68 14.45 -11.37
N ILE A 117 -10.95 14.79 -10.10
CA ILE A 117 -9.99 14.61 -9.00
C ILE A 117 -9.65 13.13 -8.83
N TRP A 118 -10.65 12.25 -8.84
CA TRP A 118 -10.44 10.82 -8.69
C TRP A 118 -9.61 10.22 -9.83
N VAL A 119 -9.92 10.56 -11.09
CA VAL A 119 -9.15 10.10 -12.26
C VAL A 119 -7.71 10.59 -12.18
N ALA A 120 -7.46 11.84 -11.81
CA ALA A 120 -6.12 12.38 -11.65
C ALA A 120 -5.31 11.60 -10.58
N ILE A 121 -5.95 11.25 -9.47
CA ILE A 121 -5.33 10.45 -8.41
C ILE A 121 -5.05 9.03 -8.88
N LEU A 122 -5.95 8.40 -9.64
CA LEU A 122 -5.74 7.08 -10.22
C LEU A 122 -4.54 7.05 -11.17
N ILE A 123 -4.41 8.08 -12.01
CA ILE A 123 -3.25 8.23 -12.90
C ILE A 123 -1.97 8.42 -12.08
N ALA A 124 -1.99 9.30 -11.08
CA ALA A 124 -0.83 9.57 -10.23
C ALA A 124 -0.35 8.32 -9.49
N ILE A 125 -1.26 7.53 -8.88
CA ILE A 125 -0.87 6.29 -8.20
C ILE A 125 -0.32 5.25 -9.19
N THR A 126 -0.87 5.18 -10.41
CA THR A 126 -0.38 4.27 -11.44
C THR A 126 1.04 4.64 -11.86
N ILE A 127 1.32 5.93 -12.11
CA ILE A 127 2.67 6.41 -12.46
C ILE A 127 3.67 6.08 -11.34
N VAL A 128 3.31 6.39 -10.09
CA VAL A 128 4.18 6.11 -8.94
C VAL A 128 4.41 4.60 -8.78
N THR A 129 3.38 3.77 -8.95
CA THR A 129 3.50 2.30 -8.87
C THR A 129 4.44 1.75 -9.92
N THR A 130 4.29 2.19 -11.17
CA THR A 130 5.17 1.76 -12.27
C THR A 130 6.62 2.16 -12.01
N SER A 131 6.85 3.38 -11.49
CA SER A 131 8.19 3.86 -11.13
C SER A 131 8.83 3.06 -9.99
N ILE A 132 8.05 2.67 -8.98
CA ILE A 132 8.53 1.82 -7.87
C ILE A 132 8.87 0.42 -8.38
N ASN A 133 8.01 -0.15 -9.23
CA ASN A 133 8.18 -1.51 -9.75
C ASN A 133 9.37 -1.61 -10.71
N SER A 134 9.60 -0.62 -11.57
CA SER A 134 10.74 -0.61 -12.49
C SER A 134 12.10 -0.52 -11.79
N ASN A 135 12.13 0.01 -10.57
CA ASN A 135 13.34 0.12 -9.75
C ASN A 135 13.52 -1.04 -8.77
N SER A 136 12.53 -1.94 -8.70
CA SER A 136 12.52 -3.08 -7.79
C SER A 136 12.90 -4.35 -8.54
N PRO A 137 13.59 -5.31 -7.89
CA PRO A 137 13.84 -6.61 -8.51
C PRO A 137 12.52 -7.31 -8.87
N GLU A 138 12.48 -7.82 -10.09
CA GLU A 138 11.37 -8.64 -10.59
C GLU A 138 11.44 -10.02 -9.96
N VAL A 139 10.37 -10.38 -9.26
CA VAL A 139 10.19 -11.69 -8.62
C VAL A 139 8.77 -12.16 -8.87
N SER A 140 8.57 -13.47 -8.93
CA SER A 140 7.27 -14.08 -9.21
C SER A 140 6.33 -14.16 -8.00
N TYR A 141 6.84 -13.95 -6.79
CA TYR A 141 6.06 -13.97 -5.55
C TYR A 141 5.75 -12.56 -5.05
N THR A 142 4.69 -12.44 -4.26
CA THR A 142 4.24 -11.18 -3.67
C THR A 142 5.23 -10.68 -2.61
N LYS A 143 5.72 -9.45 -2.79
CA LYS A 143 6.54 -8.73 -1.81
C LYS A 143 5.66 -7.93 -0.85
N ALA A 144 6.19 -7.60 0.33
CA ALA A 144 5.51 -6.68 1.27
C ALA A 144 5.17 -5.34 0.62
N MET A 145 6.03 -4.83 -0.26
CA MET A 145 5.78 -3.63 -1.06
C MET A 145 4.56 -3.77 -2.00
N ASP A 146 4.39 -4.93 -2.63
CA ASP A 146 3.27 -5.18 -3.56
C ASP A 146 1.93 -5.20 -2.80
N VAL A 147 1.92 -5.75 -1.58
CA VAL A 147 0.74 -5.71 -0.68
C VAL A 147 0.38 -4.27 -0.32
N TRP A 148 1.36 -3.42 -0.01
CA TRP A 148 1.13 -2.00 0.27
C TRP A 148 0.52 -1.29 -0.94
N MET A 149 1.16 -1.40 -2.11
CA MET A 149 0.72 -0.75 -3.34
C MET A 149 -0.68 -1.22 -3.77
N GLY A 150 -0.92 -2.53 -3.75
CA GLY A 150 -2.22 -3.11 -4.07
C GLY A 150 -3.32 -2.63 -3.14
N THR A 151 -3.02 -2.49 -1.85
CA THR A 151 -3.99 -1.98 -0.87
C THR A 151 -4.30 -0.50 -1.12
N CYS A 152 -3.28 0.34 -1.36
CA CYS A 152 -3.47 1.76 -1.68
C CYS A 152 -4.35 1.94 -2.93
N VAL A 153 -4.11 1.16 -3.99
CA VAL A 153 -4.93 1.17 -5.20
C VAL A 153 -6.36 0.70 -4.90
N ALA A 154 -6.56 -0.33 -4.09
CA ALA A 154 -7.88 -0.79 -3.68
C ALA A 154 -8.66 0.28 -2.91
N PHE A 155 -8.02 1.05 -2.02
CA PHE A 155 -8.66 2.17 -1.34
C PHE A 155 -9.12 3.26 -2.31
N ILE A 156 -8.28 3.64 -3.27
CA ILE A 156 -8.64 4.61 -4.33
C ILE A 156 -9.80 4.07 -5.18
N PHE A 157 -9.83 2.77 -5.46
CA PHE A 157 -10.96 2.14 -6.14
C PHE A 157 -12.25 2.14 -5.28
N CYS A 158 -12.16 1.93 -3.97
CA CYS A 158 -13.31 2.05 -3.08
C CYS A 158 -13.89 3.48 -3.06
N VAL A 159 -13.06 4.53 -3.25
CA VAL A 159 -13.54 5.91 -3.45
C VAL A 159 -14.34 6.04 -4.75
N LEU A 160 -13.99 5.32 -5.82
CA LEU A 160 -14.81 5.27 -7.04
C LEU A 160 -16.19 4.68 -6.77
N LEU A 161 -16.24 3.58 -6.02
CA LEU A 161 -17.51 2.94 -5.68
C LEU A 161 -18.40 3.89 -4.88
N GLU A 162 -17.80 4.62 -3.93
CA GLU A 162 -18.47 5.69 -3.19
C GLU A 162 -19.03 6.77 -4.12
N LEU A 163 -18.24 7.23 -5.09
CA LEU A 163 -18.67 8.19 -6.11
C LEU A 163 -19.87 7.70 -6.93
N CYS A 164 -19.84 6.44 -7.37
CA CYS A 164 -20.95 5.85 -8.10
C CYS A 164 -22.23 5.80 -7.24
N LEU A 165 -22.10 5.44 -5.96
CA LEU A 165 -23.22 5.39 -5.02
C LEU A 165 -23.81 6.78 -4.75
N VAL A 166 -22.96 7.80 -4.58
CA VAL A 166 -23.42 9.18 -4.40
C VAL A 166 -24.09 9.70 -5.66
N ASN A 167 -23.54 9.43 -6.85
CA ASN A 167 -24.14 9.86 -8.11
C ASN A 167 -25.53 9.22 -8.35
N ASP A 168 -25.69 7.93 -8.07
CA ASP A 168 -26.99 7.26 -8.12
C ASP A 168 -27.99 7.86 -7.12
N ALA A 169 -27.54 8.15 -5.88
CA ALA A 169 -28.37 8.79 -4.87
C ALA A 169 -28.84 10.19 -5.29
N VAL A 170 -27.94 11.02 -5.84
CA VAL A 170 -28.28 12.35 -6.37
C VAL A 170 -29.28 12.25 -7.52
N THR A 171 -29.05 11.33 -8.46
CA THR A 171 -29.93 11.13 -9.62
C THR A 171 -31.34 10.70 -9.20
N LYS A 172 -31.46 9.80 -8.22
CA LYS A 172 -32.74 9.36 -7.66
C LYS A 172 -33.49 10.48 -6.96
N GLU A 173 -32.79 11.34 -6.24
CA GLU A 173 -33.37 12.51 -5.58
C GLU A 173 -33.89 13.52 -6.59
N GLU A 174 -33.14 13.78 -7.66
CA GLU A 174 -33.55 14.69 -8.74
C GLU A 174 -34.82 14.18 -9.44
N LYS A 175 -34.86 12.89 -9.79
CA LYS A 175 -36.07 12.25 -10.37
C LYS A 175 -37.28 12.33 -9.43
N THR A 176 -37.07 12.08 -8.13
CA THR A 176 -38.14 12.14 -7.13
C THR A 176 -38.68 13.55 -6.96
N TYR A 177 -37.80 14.57 -7.01
CA TYR A 177 -38.19 15.98 -6.95
C TYR A 177 -39.01 16.40 -8.17
N VAL A 178 -38.57 16.01 -9.39
CA VAL A 178 -39.31 16.30 -10.63
C VAL A 178 -40.69 15.63 -10.63
N LEU A 179 -40.78 14.35 -10.24
CA LEU A 179 -42.04 13.62 -10.16
C LEU A 179 -43.00 14.26 -9.14
N LYS A 180 -42.51 14.66 -7.96
CA LYS A 180 -43.32 15.38 -6.96
C LYS A 180 -43.82 16.72 -7.46
N ASN A 181 -43.01 17.48 -8.20
CA ASN A 181 -43.44 18.76 -8.77
C ASN A 181 -44.47 18.57 -9.89
N GLN A 182 -44.36 17.51 -10.70
CA GLN A 182 -45.37 17.15 -11.69
C GLN A 182 -46.69 16.77 -11.03
N LEU A 183 -46.64 15.87 -10.03
CA LEU A 183 -47.82 15.48 -9.24
C LEU A 183 -48.43 16.68 -8.50
N ALA A 184 -47.63 17.58 -7.93
CA ALA A 184 -48.13 18.79 -7.27
C ALA A 184 -48.76 19.79 -8.25
N SER A 185 -48.29 19.84 -9.51
CA SER A 185 -48.90 20.66 -10.56
C SER A 185 -50.24 20.07 -11.03
N GLU A 186 -50.37 18.75 -11.07
CA GLU A 186 -51.64 18.05 -11.34
C GLU A 186 -52.60 18.17 -10.14
N GLU A 187 -52.10 17.99 -8.91
CA GLU A 187 -52.85 18.22 -7.68
C GLU A 187 -53.31 19.68 -7.60
N SER A 188 -52.56 20.69 -8.05
CA SER A 188 -53.05 22.08 -8.02
C SER A 188 -54.34 22.34 -8.82
N ALA A 189 -54.69 21.46 -9.77
CA ALA A 189 -55.97 21.47 -10.47
C ALA A 189 -57.09 20.72 -9.70
N THR A 190 -56.76 19.73 -8.88
CA THR A 190 -57.71 18.88 -8.11
C THR A 190 -57.88 19.34 -6.65
N GLU A 191 -56.85 19.95 -6.08
CA GLU A 191 -56.61 20.26 -4.66
C GLU A 191 -57.12 21.66 -4.25
N LYS A 192 -57.76 22.41 -5.16
CA LYS A 192 -58.63 23.53 -4.78
C LYS A 192 -59.90 23.06 -4.05
N MET A 193 -60.29 21.78 -4.19
CA MET A 193 -61.48 21.21 -3.54
C MET A 193 -61.18 20.58 -2.16
N ASP A 194 -60.00 19.99 -1.94
CA ASP A 194 -59.72 19.19 -0.72
C ASP A 194 -58.92 19.90 0.38
N ARG A 195 -58.46 21.15 0.15
CA ARG A 195 -57.76 21.99 1.15
C ARG A 195 -58.62 22.48 2.33
N LEU A 196 -59.74 21.84 2.61
CA LEU A 196 -60.53 22.01 3.84
C LEU A 196 -60.25 20.95 4.90
N THR A 197 -59.49 19.89 4.62
CA THR A 197 -59.30 18.82 5.61
C THR A 197 -57.84 18.42 5.84
N SER A 198 -57.35 18.84 7.01
CA SER A 198 -56.48 18.05 7.89
C SER A 198 -54.99 17.92 7.52
N TYR A 199 -54.25 18.94 7.95
CA TYR A 199 -52.80 18.96 8.13
C TYR A 199 -52.34 18.05 9.28
N LYS A 200 -51.51 17.03 9.01
CA LYS A 200 -50.62 16.42 10.04
C LYS A 200 -49.32 15.89 9.43
N THR A 201 -48.19 16.40 9.93
CA THR A 201 -46.82 15.87 9.74
C THR A 201 -46.40 15.03 10.95
N PRO A 202 -45.64 13.93 10.77
CA PRO A 202 -44.96 13.26 11.89
C PRO A 202 -43.42 13.42 11.86
N PRO A 203 -42.75 13.07 12.97
CA PRO A 203 -41.58 13.82 13.45
C PRO A 203 -40.33 12.95 13.58
N LEU A 204 -39.13 13.45 13.23
CA LEU A 204 -37.88 12.99 13.87
C LEU A 204 -36.73 13.97 13.58
N ARG A 205 -36.23 14.63 14.63
CA ARG A 205 -35.54 15.94 14.56
C ARG A 205 -34.01 15.88 14.41
N TRP A 206 -33.38 14.71 14.49
CA TRP A 206 -31.90 14.60 14.49
C TRP A 206 -31.29 14.07 13.18
N LEU A 207 -32.03 13.29 12.39
CA LEU A 207 -31.65 12.90 11.01
C LEU A 207 -31.91 14.00 9.97
N ASN A 208 -32.50 15.12 10.41
CA ASN A 208 -32.95 16.22 9.57
C ASN A 208 -31.86 17.27 9.28
N LYS A 209 -30.64 17.09 9.79
CA LYS A 209 -29.51 18.01 9.56
C LYS A 209 -28.84 17.82 8.18
N TYR A 210 -28.97 16.64 7.60
CA TYR A 210 -28.57 16.31 6.21
C TYR A 210 -29.79 15.80 5.47
N SER A 211 -30.34 16.60 4.55
CA SER A 211 -31.65 16.30 3.95
C SER A 211 -31.60 15.25 2.85
N THR A 212 -30.41 14.99 2.29
CA THR A 212 -30.22 14.07 1.16
C THR A 212 -29.47 12.80 1.57
N ARG A 213 -29.88 11.66 1.00
CA ARG A 213 -29.21 10.36 1.12
C ARG A 213 -27.76 10.44 0.63
N ALA A 214 -27.52 11.22 -0.42
CA ALA A 214 -26.19 11.51 -0.94
C ALA A 214 -25.24 12.10 0.12
N GLN A 215 -25.68 13.12 0.87
CA GLN A 215 -24.87 13.75 1.92
C GLN A 215 -24.56 12.80 3.09
N ARG A 216 -25.48 11.89 3.42
CA ARG A 216 -25.26 10.91 4.50
C ARG A 216 -24.16 9.94 4.14
N ILE A 217 -24.09 9.49 2.89
CA ILE A 217 -23.05 8.58 2.40
C ILE A 217 -21.68 9.28 2.54
N ASP A 218 -21.54 10.49 2.02
CA ASP A 218 -20.30 11.28 2.13
C ASP A 218 -19.84 11.46 3.60
N VAL A 219 -20.78 11.76 4.52
CA VAL A 219 -20.44 11.95 5.94
C VAL A 219 -19.96 10.65 6.61
N ILE A 220 -20.55 9.51 6.27
CA ILE A 220 -20.09 8.22 6.79
C ILE A 220 -18.69 7.89 6.24
N SER A 221 -18.49 8.09 4.94
CA SER A 221 -17.22 7.84 4.25
C SER A 221 -16.05 8.64 4.84
N ARG A 222 -16.30 9.88 5.31
CA ARG A 222 -15.29 10.74 5.96
C ARG A 222 -14.63 10.13 7.19
N PHE A 223 -15.31 9.23 7.90
CA PHE A 223 -14.74 8.57 9.08
C PHE A 223 -14.33 7.13 8.79
N PHE A 224 -15.13 6.44 7.97
CA PHE A 224 -14.91 5.03 7.68
C PHE A 224 -13.60 4.77 6.92
N PHE A 225 -13.33 5.53 5.84
CA PHE A 225 -12.13 5.34 5.02
C PHE A 225 -10.83 5.63 5.79
N PRO A 226 -10.71 6.76 6.51
CA PRO A 226 -9.52 7.00 7.33
C PRO A 226 -9.32 5.97 8.44
N ALA A 227 -10.40 5.54 9.11
CA ALA A 227 -10.30 4.53 10.16
C ALA A 227 -9.83 3.18 9.62
N MET A 228 -10.36 2.73 8.48
CA MET A 228 -9.93 1.49 7.84
C MET A 228 -8.47 1.57 7.37
N PHE A 229 -8.06 2.71 6.80
CA PHE A 229 -6.68 2.89 6.37
C PHE A 229 -5.70 2.97 7.54
N ALA A 230 -6.08 3.60 8.65
CA ALA A 230 -5.29 3.63 9.89
C ALA A 230 -5.15 2.22 10.49
N PHE A 231 -6.22 1.43 10.51
CA PHE A 231 -6.18 0.03 10.93
C PHE A 231 -5.26 -0.80 10.04
N PHE A 232 -5.35 -0.65 8.72
CA PHE A 232 -4.45 -1.30 7.78
C PHE A 232 -2.99 -0.93 8.05
N ASN A 233 -2.68 0.37 8.24
CA ASN A 233 -1.32 0.81 8.57
C ASN A 233 -0.82 0.13 9.85
N PHE A 234 -1.62 0.14 10.91
CA PHE A 234 -1.25 -0.51 12.18
C PHE A 234 -0.92 -2.00 11.98
N VAL A 235 -1.78 -2.74 11.29
CA VAL A 235 -1.55 -4.16 11.00
C VAL A 235 -0.33 -4.38 10.11
N TYR A 236 -0.18 -3.57 9.05
CA TYR A 236 0.90 -3.68 8.07
C TYR A 236 2.27 -3.48 8.74
N TRP A 237 2.43 -2.39 9.50
CA TRP A 237 3.69 -2.10 10.17
C TRP A 237 4.01 -3.11 11.27
N ILE A 238 3.01 -3.61 12.00
CA ILE A 238 3.26 -4.70 12.96
C ILE A 238 3.70 -5.97 12.23
N ALA A 239 3.01 -6.37 11.16
CA ALA A 239 3.31 -7.61 10.46
C ALA A 239 4.68 -7.62 9.78
N TYR A 240 5.07 -6.50 9.18
CA TYR A 240 6.29 -6.42 8.35
C TYR A 240 7.47 -5.72 9.04
N ALA A 241 7.25 -4.79 9.98
CA ALA A 241 8.34 -4.13 10.70
C ALA A 241 8.68 -4.81 12.03
N ALA A 242 7.73 -5.53 12.67
CA ALA A 242 8.01 -6.25 13.92
C ALA A 242 8.60 -7.64 13.69
N LYS A 243 8.49 -8.21 12.48
CA LYS A 243 9.27 -9.39 12.07
C LYS A 243 10.72 -8.97 11.84
N ARG A 244 11.45 -8.74 12.93
CA ARG A 244 12.91 -8.77 12.96
C ARG A 244 13.34 -10.21 13.28
N PRO A 245 13.63 -11.07 12.29
CA PRO A 245 14.49 -12.21 12.55
C PRO A 245 15.87 -11.72 12.98
#